data_AF-A0A202EAN3-F1
#
_entry.id   AF-A0A202EAN3-F1
#
_cell.length_a   1.000
_cell.length_b   1.000
_cell.length_c   1.000
_cell.angle_alpha   90.00
_cell.angle_beta   90.00
_cell.angle_gamma   90.00
#
_symmetry.space_group_name_H-M   'P 1'
#
loop_
_entity.id
_entity.type
_entity.pdbx_description
1 polymer ?
#
loop_
_entity_poly.entity_id
_entity_poly.type
_entity_poly.pdbx_seq_one_letter_code
_entity_poly.pdbx_strand_id
1 'polypeptide(L)' 'MEQRRCPDCGVTMEPTPVRDGEGMKLTIRTGKRDGLLGKLGVSDSARLQAVCCPECRLVRLYAEDDD' A
#
# COMPACT_ATOMS: atom_id res chain seq x y z
N MET A 1 0.57 -12.78 7.63
CA MET A 1 0.23 -11.35 7.50
C MET A 1 -0.04 -10.82 8.89
N GLU A 2 0.73 -9.82 9.33
CA GLU A 2 0.46 -9.15 10.60
C GLU A 2 -0.90 -8.44 10.50
N GLN A 3 -1.77 -8.63 11.50
CA GLN A 3 -3.14 -8.13 11.47
C GLN A 3 -3.09 -6.60 11.68
N ARG A 4 -3.36 -5.84 10.61
CA ARG A 4 -3.24 -4.37 10.59
C ARG A 4 -4.31 -3.76 11.51
N ARG A 5 -3.88 -3.08 12.58
CA ARG A 5 -4.77 -2.41 13.54
C ARG A 5 -4.81 -0.90 13.34
N CYS A 6 -5.97 -0.30 13.64
CA CYS A 6 -6.13 1.14 13.67
C CYS A 6 -5.33 1.70 14.85
N PRO A 7 -4.47 2.71 14.64
CA PRO A 7 -3.71 3.33 15.72
C PRO A 7 -4.60 4.11 16.70
N ASP A 8 -5.78 4.57 16.25
CA ASP A 8 -6.67 5.41 17.06
C ASP A 8 -7.70 4.57 17.84
N CYS A 9 -8.32 3.59 17.18
CA CYS A 9 -9.39 2.76 17.75
C CYS A 9 -8.87 1.42 18.32
N GLY A 10 -7.69 0.97 17.92
CA GLY A 10 -7.15 -0.34 18.31
C GLY A 10 -7.80 -1.55 17.64
N VAL A 11 -8.87 -1.38 16.84
CA VAL A 11 -9.56 -2.47 16.13
C VAL A 11 -8.84 -2.93 14.86
N THR A 12 -9.18 -4.13 14.38
CA THR A 12 -8.70 -4.65 13.09
C THR A 12 -9.25 -3.82 11.94
N MET A 13 -8.38 -3.46 11.00
CA MET A 13 -8.77 -2.68 9.81
C MET A 13 -9.16 -3.62 8.65
N GLU A 14 -10.07 -3.17 7.82
CA GLU A 14 -10.63 -3.95 6.71
C GLU A 14 -9.97 -3.57 5.38
N PRO A 15 -9.64 -4.54 4.49
CA PRO A 15 -9.18 -4.25 3.14
C PRO A 15 -10.18 -3.36 2.40
N THR A 16 -9.67 -2.35 1.69
CA THR A 16 -10.53 -1.42 0.94
C THR A 16 -9.92 -1.09 -0.41
N PRO A 17 -10.72 -1.01 -1.49
CA PRO A 17 -10.20 -0.58 -2.78
C PRO A 17 -9.94 0.94 -2.75
N VAL A 18 -8.78 1.35 -3.28
CA VAL A 18 -8.47 2.76 -3.54
C VAL A 18 -8.15 2.91 -5.01
N ARG A 19 -8.84 3.87 -5.63
CA ARG A 19 -8.74 4.18 -7.06
C ARG A 19 -8.59 5.68 -7.25
N ASP A 20 -8.00 6.09 -8.36
CA ASP A 20 -8.12 7.48 -8.81
C ASP A 20 -9.52 7.77 -9.37
N GLY A 21 -9.73 9.01 -9.83
CA GLY A 21 -11.01 9.44 -10.41
C GLY A 21 -11.40 8.71 -11.71
N GLU A 22 -10.45 8.01 -12.34
CA GLU A 22 -10.66 7.23 -13.56
C GLU A 22 -10.77 5.71 -13.29
N GLY A 23 -10.68 5.29 -12.02
CA GLY A 23 -10.82 3.89 -11.61
C GLY A 23 -9.53 3.07 -11.65
N MET A 24 -8.37 3.69 -11.89
CA MET A 24 -7.06 3.02 -11.89
C MET A 24 -6.55 2.77 -10.47
N LYS A 25 -5.72 1.72 -10.28
CA LYS A 25 -5.04 1.48 -8.99
C LYS A 25 -3.95 2.53 -8.78
N LEU A 26 -3.81 2.97 -7.54
CA LEU A 26 -2.70 3.85 -7.17
C LEU A 26 -1.39 3.07 -7.02
N THR A 27 -0.30 3.68 -7.49
CA THR A 27 1.08 3.24 -7.27
C THR A 27 1.89 4.38 -6.69
N ILE A 28 2.97 4.04 -5.97
CA ILE A 28 3.95 5.01 -5.51
C ILE A 28 5.29 4.73 -6.13
N ARG A 29 6.12 5.76 -6.28
CA ARG A 29 7.55 5.58 -6.55
C ARG A 29 8.24 5.23 -5.25
N THR A 30 8.94 4.11 -5.21
CA THR A 30 9.73 3.66 -4.06
C THR A 30 11.18 4.15 -4.12
N GLY A 31 11.53 4.89 -5.18
CA GLY A 31 12.89 5.37 -5.44
C GLY A 31 13.69 4.36 -6.27
N LYS A 32 14.88 4.76 -6.73
CA LYS A 32 15.80 3.84 -7.42
C LYS A 32 16.43 2.89 -6.40
N ARG A 33 16.31 1.59 -6.64
CA ARG A 33 17.12 0.58 -5.92
C ARG A 33 18.52 0.55 -6.55
N ASP A 34 19.49 1.25 -5.97
CA ASP A 34 20.88 1.23 -6.47
C ASP A 34 21.50 -0.18 -6.36
N GLY A 35 22.48 -0.48 -7.21
CA GLY A 35 23.23 -1.75 -7.19
C GLY A 35 22.65 -2.86 -8.09
N LEU A 36 22.87 -4.13 -7.71
CA LEU A 36 22.49 -5.30 -8.52
C LEU A 36 20.97 -5.40 -8.75
N LEU A 37 20.15 -4.97 -7.77
CA LEU A 37 18.69 -4.99 -7.86
C LEU A 37 18.14 -4.00 -8.90
N GLY A 38 18.72 -2.81 -9.01
CA GLY A 38 18.38 -1.85 -10.07
C GLY A 38 18.77 -2.35 -11.48
N LYS A 39 19.81 -3.19 -11.58
CA LYS A 39 20.19 -3.85 -12.85
C LYS A 39 19.27 -5.02 -13.23
N LEU A 40 18.61 -5.63 -12.24
CA LEU A 40 17.67 -6.74 -12.43
C LEU A 40 16.26 -6.28 -12.80
N GLY A 41 16.04 -4.96 -12.97
CA GLY A 41 14.76 -4.43 -13.45
C GLY A 41 13.63 -4.52 -12.43
N VAL A 42 13.95 -4.68 -11.13
CA VAL A 42 12.97 -4.57 -10.06
C VAL A 42 12.30 -3.20 -10.15
N SER A 43 10.98 -3.18 -10.22
CA SER A 43 10.21 -1.95 -10.42
C SER A 43 10.51 -0.92 -9.33
N ASP A 44 10.82 0.31 -9.74
CA ASP A 44 10.96 1.49 -8.85
C ASP A 44 9.58 2.00 -8.36
N SER A 45 8.54 1.17 -8.50
CA SER A 45 7.18 1.47 -8.12
C SER A 45 6.55 0.29 -7.42
N ALA A 46 5.79 0.58 -6.37
CA ALA A 46 5.00 -0.41 -5.64
C ALA A 46 3.51 -0.12 -5.79
N ARG A 47 2.71 -1.19 -5.82
CA ARG A 47 1.25 -1.07 -5.71
C ARG A 47 0.87 -0.77 -4.27
N LEU A 48 -0.24 -0.06 -4.10
CA LEU A 48 -0.77 0.22 -2.77
C LEU A 48 -1.88 -0.77 -2.41
N GLN A 49 -1.73 -1.42 -1.26
CA GLN A 49 -2.83 -2.07 -0.56
C GLN A 49 -3.36 -1.14 0.52
N ALA A 50 -4.67 -0.91 0.52
CA ALA A 50 -5.32 -0.05 1.49
C ALA A 50 -6.14 -0.86 2.49
N VAL A 51 -6.16 -0.38 3.73
CA VAL A 51 -7.09 -0.83 4.77
C VAL A 51 -7.75 0.38 5.42
N CYS A 52 -9.02 0.23 5.82
CA CYS A 52 -9.81 1.27 6.45
C CYS A 52 -10.29 0.80 7.83
N CYS A 53 -10.22 1.69 8.83
CA CYS A 53 -10.84 1.44 10.12
C CYS A 53 -12.38 1.48 9.96
N PRO A 54 -13.11 0.43 10.38
CA PRO A 54 -14.56 0.41 10.28
C PRO A 54 -15.22 1.43 11.22
N GLU A 55 -14.54 1.87 12.28
CA GLU A 55 -15.09 2.78 13.28
C GLU A 55 -14.80 4.26 12.95
N CYS A 56 -13.53 4.64 12.82
CA CYS A 56 -13.13 6.05 12.63
C CYS A 56 -12.81 6.43 11.19
N ARG A 57 -12.90 5.49 10.25
CA ARG A 57 -12.62 5.69 8.82
C ARG A 57 -11.18 6.08 8.46
N LEU A 58 -10.23 6.03 9.41
CA LEU A 58 -8.80 6.20 9.12
C LEU A 58 -8.36 5.19 8.05
N VAL A 59 -7.66 5.66 7.03
CA VAL A 59 -7.11 4.82 5.95
C VAL A 59 -5.60 4.72 6.09
N ARG A 60 -5.07 3.50 5.94
CA ARG A 60 -3.62 3.25 5.83
C ARG A 60 -3.33 2.62 4.48
N LEU A 61 -2.30 3.13 3.80
CA LEU A 61 -1.80 2.64 2.52
C LEU A 61 -0.45 1.97 2.76
N TYR A 62 -0.28 0.76 2.22
CA TYR A 62 0.94 -0.03 2.34
C TYR A 62 1.47 -0.31 0.95
N ALA A 63 2.76 -0.03 0.74
CA ALA A 63 3.47 -0.43 -0.45
C ALA A 63 3.65 -1.96 -0.43
N GLU A 64 3.23 -2.61 -1.51
CA GLU A 64 3.50 -4.01 -1.77
C GLU A 64 4.36 -4.09 -3.03
N ASP A 65 5.49 -4.79 -2.93
CA ASP A 65 6.31 -5.10 -4.09
C ASP A 65 5.46 -5.92 -5.08
N ASP A 66 5.66 -5.71 -6.39
CA ASP A 66 5.11 -6.61 -7.39
C ASP A 66 5.89 -7.94 -7.29
N ASP A 67 5.18 -9.05 -7.03
CA ASP A 67 5.75 -10.42 -6.95
C ASP A 67 6.58 -10.81 -8.18
#